data_AF-A0A7Y5TZ40-F1
#
_entry.id   AF-A0A7Y5TZ40-F1
#
_cell.length_a   1.000
_cell.length_b   1.000
_cell.length_c   1.000
_cell.angle_alpha   90.00
_cell.angle_beta   90.00
_cell.angle_gamma   90.00
#
_symmetry.space_group_name_H-M   'P 1'
#
loop_
_entity.id
_entity.type
_entity.pdbx_description
1 polymer ?
#
loop_
_entity_poly.entity_id
_entity_poly.type
_entity_poly.pdbx_seq_one_letter_code
_entity_poly.pdbx_strand_id
1 'polypeptide(L)'
;MTAIQKLGCVVEQVLAHGDRVYSVTLRPERPAPRFRAGQFLHLALDPYDPGGFWPESRVFSIASGPAQRDRLRVTFAVHGTFTERMERDLVQGRQVWIKMPYGDFVVDGEGEIVLIAGGTGVTAFTAFLEDLAAERRQPVTLAYGARTSDLLIYRDVIDACAARLPELRVAYFAEEIGPGDPAGIHRGRMSIAPFWPLLRSVARATFYLAGPPP
;
A
#
# COMPACT_ATOMS: atom_id res chain seq x y z
N MET A 1 -7.52 -16.75 13.83
CA MET A 1 -7.07 -16.35 12.47
C MET A 1 -8.29 -16.36 11.55
N THR A 2 -8.45 -15.36 10.68
CA THR A 2 -9.51 -15.39 9.65
C THR A 2 -9.19 -16.49 8.64
N ALA A 3 -10.19 -17.29 8.26
CA ALA A 3 -10.02 -18.29 7.21
C ALA A 3 -9.71 -17.62 5.86
N ILE A 4 -8.75 -18.18 5.12
CA ILE A 4 -8.45 -17.78 3.75
C ILE A 4 -9.66 -18.06 2.88
N GLN A 5 -10.05 -17.09 2.05
CA GLN A 5 -11.14 -17.21 1.11
C GLN A 5 -10.69 -16.90 -0.31
N LYS A 6 -11.33 -17.57 -1.27
CA LYS A 6 -11.24 -17.27 -2.70
C LYS A 6 -12.49 -16.49 -3.08
N LEU A 7 -12.33 -15.41 -3.84
CA LEU A 7 -13.42 -14.52 -4.19
C LEU A 7 -13.31 -14.09 -5.64
N GLY A 8 -14.44 -14.11 -6.35
CA GLY A 8 -14.58 -13.36 -7.59
C GLY A 8 -14.58 -11.86 -7.30
N CYS A 9 -13.92 -11.08 -8.14
CA CYS A 9 -13.89 -9.63 -8.08
C CYS A 9 -14.10 -9.04 -9.46
N VAL A 10 -14.63 -7.82 -9.50
CA VAL A 10 -14.66 -6.99 -10.70
C VAL A 10 -13.67 -5.83 -10.50
N VAL A 11 -12.87 -5.56 -11.52
CA VAL A 11 -12.03 -4.36 -11.57
C VAL A 11 -12.94 -3.14 -11.67
N GLU A 12 -13.00 -2.33 -10.63
CA GLU A 12 -13.83 -1.13 -10.58
C GLU A 12 -13.10 0.07 -11.21
N GLN A 13 -11.79 0.17 -10.98
CA GLN A 13 -10.98 1.27 -11.51
C GLN A 13 -9.53 0.81 -11.69
N VAL A 14 -8.87 1.33 -12.72
CA VAL A 14 -7.41 1.26 -12.91
C VAL A 14 -6.89 2.68 -13.04
N LEU A 15 -5.94 3.06 -12.20
CA LEU A 15 -5.28 4.36 -12.19
C LEU A 15 -3.80 4.17 -12.56
N ALA A 16 -3.35 4.84 -13.61
CA ALA A 16 -1.94 4.87 -14.00
C ALA A 16 -1.23 6.04 -13.31
N HIS A 17 -0.02 5.78 -12.79
CA HIS A 17 0.77 6.76 -12.03
C HIS A 17 2.05 7.20 -12.77
N GLY A 18 2.22 6.79 -14.03
CA GLY A 18 3.50 6.91 -14.73
C GLY A 18 4.47 5.79 -14.38
N ASP A 19 5.59 5.70 -15.12
CA ASP A 19 6.63 4.67 -14.96
C ASP A 19 6.10 3.22 -14.92
N ARG A 20 4.99 2.96 -15.62
CA ARG A 20 4.27 1.67 -15.63
C ARG A 20 3.92 1.17 -14.22
N VAL A 21 3.52 2.10 -13.34
CA VAL A 21 2.94 1.81 -12.03
C VAL A 21 1.44 2.06 -12.06
N TYR A 22 0.66 1.12 -11.52
CA TYR A 22 -0.80 1.16 -11.55
C TYR A 22 -1.41 0.81 -10.20
N SER A 23 -2.43 1.54 -9.79
CA SER A 23 -3.35 1.13 -8.71
C SER A 23 -4.65 0.60 -9.28
N VAL A 24 -5.14 -0.49 -8.70
CA VAL A 24 -6.36 -1.17 -9.13
C VAL A 24 -7.31 -1.26 -7.94
N THR A 25 -8.51 -0.73 -8.11
CA THR A 25 -9.61 -0.92 -7.18
C THR A 25 -10.42 -2.13 -7.61
N LEU A 26 -10.56 -3.10 -6.72
CA LEU A 26 -11.30 -4.33 -6.90
C LEU A 26 -12.57 -4.27 -6.04
N ARG A 27 -13.70 -4.61 -6.65
CA ARG A 27 -14.96 -4.82 -5.95
C ARG A 27 -15.23 -6.33 -5.84
N PRO A 28 -15.08 -6.93 -4.65
CA PRO A 28 -15.41 -8.33 -4.43
C PRO A 28 -16.90 -8.61 -4.62
N GLU A 29 -17.25 -9.85 -4.98
CA GLU A 29 -18.64 -10.31 -5.12
C GLU A 29 -19.43 -10.30 -3.79
N ARG A 30 -18.71 -10.29 -2.66
CA ARG A 30 -19.22 -10.20 -1.29
C ARG A 30 -18.13 -9.61 -0.40
N PRO A 31 -18.46 -9.03 0.78
CA PRO A 31 -17.45 -8.42 1.65
C PRO A 31 -16.27 -9.35 1.91
N ALA A 32 -15.05 -8.88 1.61
CA ALA A 32 -13.83 -9.64 1.78
C ALA A 32 -13.68 -10.19 3.21
N PRO A 33 -12.98 -11.31 3.46
CA PRO A 33 -12.68 -11.75 4.81
C PRO A 33 -11.94 -10.65 5.60
N ARG A 34 -12.13 -10.62 6.92
CA ARG A 34 -11.39 -9.69 7.80
C ARG A 34 -9.89 -9.90 7.62
N PHE A 35 -9.17 -8.80 7.41
CA PHE A 35 -7.71 -8.78 7.27
C PHE A 35 -7.13 -7.70 8.19
N ARG A 36 -5.81 -7.70 8.36
CA ARG A 36 -5.07 -6.66 9.10
C ARG A 36 -4.21 -5.85 8.13
N ALA A 37 -3.96 -4.57 8.46
CA ALA A 37 -3.06 -3.75 7.67
C ALA A 37 -1.66 -4.38 7.59
N GLY A 38 -1.09 -4.37 6.38
CA GLY A 38 0.16 -5.06 6.05
C GLY A 38 -0.02 -6.45 5.42
N GLN A 39 -1.20 -7.07 5.54
CA GLN A 39 -1.51 -8.32 4.84
C GLN A 39 -1.67 -8.12 3.33
N PHE A 40 -1.50 -9.23 2.59
CA PHE A 40 -1.56 -9.26 1.13
C PHE A 40 -2.63 -10.24 0.61
N LEU A 41 -2.93 -10.11 -0.68
CA LEU A 41 -3.77 -11.03 -1.44
C LEU A 41 -2.99 -11.61 -2.63
N HIS A 42 -3.38 -12.80 -3.08
CA HIS A 42 -3.02 -13.27 -4.41
C HIS A 42 -4.06 -12.76 -5.41
N LEU A 43 -3.62 -12.23 -6.54
CA LEU A 43 -4.47 -11.82 -7.66
C LEU A 43 -4.21 -12.71 -8.87
N ALA A 44 -5.24 -13.37 -9.37
CA ALA A 44 -5.25 -14.18 -10.57
C ALA A 44 -6.11 -13.51 -11.66
N LEU A 45 -5.61 -13.51 -12.90
CA LEU A 45 -6.32 -12.95 -14.05
C LEU A 45 -7.20 -13.97 -14.78
N ASP A 46 -6.88 -15.26 -14.62
CA ASP A 46 -7.61 -16.36 -15.22
C ASP A 46 -8.77 -16.81 -14.32
N PRO A 47 -9.85 -17.37 -14.91
CA PRO A 47 -10.95 -17.93 -14.15
C PRO A 47 -10.49 -19.01 -13.16
N TYR A 48 -11.07 -19.01 -11.97
CA TYR A 48 -10.89 -20.07 -10.99
C TYR A 48 -12.09 -21.02 -10.99
N ASP A 49 -11.83 -22.32 -11.17
CA ASP A 49 -12.81 -23.39 -10.95
C ASP A 49 -12.67 -23.93 -9.51
N PRO A 50 -13.74 -23.92 -8.69
CA PRO A 50 -13.74 -24.53 -7.36
C PRO A 50 -13.19 -25.96 -7.30
N GLY A 51 -13.40 -26.77 -8.35
CA GLY A 51 -12.90 -28.15 -8.47
C GLY A 51 -11.45 -28.26 -8.95
N GLY A 52 -10.84 -27.16 -9.39
CA GLY A 52 -9.50 -27.10 -9.97
C GLY A 52 -8.43 -26.51 -9.05
N PHE A 53 -7.20 -26.45 -9.58
CA PHE A 53 -6.09 -25.78 -8.93
C PHE A 53 -6.26 -24.25 -8.95
N TRP A 54 -5.61 -23.57 -8.00
CA TRP A 54 -5.54 -22.11 -8.03
C TRP A 54 -4.75 -21.65 -9.26
N PRO A 55 -5.24 -20.66 -10.05
CA PRO A 55 -4.54 -20.20 -11.24
C PRO A 55 -3.22 -19.50 -10.90
N GLU A 56 -2.41 -19.22 -11.94
CA GLU A 56 -1.23 -18.38 -11.78
C GLU A 56 -1.63 -17.02 -11.18
N SER A 57 -0.88 -16.59 -10.17
CA SER A 57 -1.14 -15.33 -9.47
C SER A 57 0.14 -14.64 -9.03
N ARG A 58 0.03 -13.36 -8.68
CA ARG A 58 1.05 -12.61 -7.95
C ARG A 58 0.46 -12.04 -6.67
N VAL A 59 1.34 -11.80 -5.69
CA VAL A 59 0.96 -11.28 -4.39
C VAL A 59 1.06 -9.76 -4.38
N PHE A 60 0.06 -9.11 -3.78
CA PHE A 60 0.02 -7.65 -3.64
C PHE A 60 -0.48 -7.30 -2.25
N SER A 61 0.26 -6.43 -1.55
CA SER A 61 -0.20 -5.83 -0.29
C SER A 61 -1.53 -5.13 -0.51
N ILE A 62 -2.45 -5.30 0.43
CA ILE A 62 -3.73 -4.61 0.41
C ILE A 62 -3.46 -3.17 0.85
N ALA A 63 -3.75 -2.22 -0.02
CA ALA A 63 -3.45 -0.80 0.14
C ALA A 63 -4.64 0.03 0.65
N SER A 64 -5.81 -0.60 0.82
CA SER A 64 -7.00 0.01 1.43
C SER A 64 -7.15 -0.44 2.89
N GLY A 65 -7.74 0.41 3.72
CA GLY A 65 -7.99 0.12 5.13
C GLY A 65 -8.84 -1.15 5.36
N PRO A 66 -8.55 -1.95 6.41
CA PRO A 66 -9.32 -3.14 6.83
C PRO A 66 -10.84 -2.97 6.95
N ALA A 67 -11.32 -1.76 7.22
CA ALA A 67 -12.74 -1.44 7.23
C ALA A 67 -13.40 -1.51 5.83
N GLN A 68 -12.65 -1.28 4.74
CA GLN A 68 -13.14 -1.21 3.37
C GLN A 68 -13.25 -2.59 2.70
N ARG A 69 -14.00 -3.51 3.31
CA ARG A 69 -14.08 -4.91 2.84
C ARG A 69 -14.80 -5.09 1.50
N ASP A 70 -15.53 -4.08 1.04
CA ASP A 70 -16.26 -4.10 -0.23
C ASP A 70 -15.47 -3.47 -1.38
N ARG A 71 -14.33 -2.84 -1.10
CA ARG A 71 -13.43 -2.23 -2.09
C ARG A 71 -11.98 -2.38 -1.66
N LEU A 72 -11.27 -3.26 -2.35
CA LEU A 72 -9.86 -3.53 -2.09
C LEU A 72 -9.00 -2.77 -3.08
N ARG A 73 -7.95 -2.12 -2.61
CA ARG A 73 -6.97 -1.46 -3.48
C ARG A 73 -5.65 -2.22 -3.47
N VAL A 74 -5.09 -2.47 -4.65
CA VAL A 74 -3.73 -3.02 -4.82
C VAL A 74 -2.95 -2.16 -5.79
N THR A 75 -1.63 -2.20 -5.70
CA THR A 75 -0.74 -1.46 -6.61
C THR A 75 0.37 -2.36 -7.10
N PHE A 76 0.68 -2.26 -8.38
CA PHE A 76 1.76 -3.01 -9.02
C PHE A 76 2.61 -2.11 -9.92
N ALA A 77 3.90 -2.42 -10.00
CA ALA A 77 4.78 -1.92 -11.04
C ALA A 77 4.99 -3.04 -12.06
N VAL A 78 5.12 -2.69 -13.34
CA VAL A 78 5.32 -3.70 -14.38
C VAL A 78 6.76 -4.20 -14.37
N HIS A 79 6.91 -5.44 -13.91
CA HIS A 79 8.15 -6.18 -13.87
C HIS A 79 7.89 -7.67 -14.16
N GLY A 80 8.21 -8.10 -15.37
CA GLY A 80 8.05 -9.49 -15.83
C GLY A 80 6.68 -9.81 -16.44
N THR A 81 6.58 -10.99 -17.02
CA THR A 81 5.50 -11.41 -17.93
C THR A 81 4.09 -11.33 -17.32
N PHE A 82 3.93 -11.67 -16.03
CA PHE A 82 2.61 -11.62 -15.37
C PHE A 82 2.11 -10.20 -15.18
N THR A 83 2.97 -9.26 -14.79
CA THR A 83 2.56 -7.86 -14.57
C THR A 83 2.44 -7.09 -15.89
N GLU A 84 3.20 -7.46 -16.93
CA GLU A 84 2.96 -7.00 -18.31
C GLU A 84 1.60 -7.46 -18.82
N ARG A 85 1.23 -8.70 -18.50
CA ARG A 85 -0.12 -9.19 -18.75
C ARG A 85 -1.12 -8.37 -17.96
N MET A 86 -0.92 -8.12 -16.66
CA MET A 86 -1.82 -7.28 -15.86
C MET A 86 -2.02 -5.89 -16.45
N GLU A 87 -0.96 -5.21 -16.90
CA GLU A 87 -1.04 -3.90 -17.55
C GLU A 87 -1.96 -3.91 -18.79
N ARG A 88 -1.83 -4.94 -19.63
CA ARG A 88 -2.66 -5.07 -20.84
C ARG A 88 -4.10 -5.50 -20.52
N ASP A 89 -4.24 -6.40 -19.55
CA ASP A 89 -5.45 -7.17 -19.33
C ASP A 89 -6.40 -6.50 -18.33
N LEU A 90 -5.90 -5.78 -17.32
CA LEU A 90 -6.72 -5.16 -16.28
C LEU A 90 -7.34 -3.87 -16.81
N VAL A 91 -8.66 -3.95 -17.04
CA VAL A 91 -9.50 -2.83 -17.42
C VAL A 91 -10.76 -2.85 -16.57
N GLN A 92 -11.41 -1.68 -16.42
CA GLN A 92 -12.68 -1.58 -15.70
C GLN A 92 -13.71 -2.58 -16.25
N GLY A 93 -14.42 -3.26 -15.34
CA GLY A 93 -15.40 -4.30 -15.66
C GLY A 93 -14.82 -5.71 -15.80
N ARG A 94 -13.48 -5.87 -15.89
CA ARG A 94 -12.87 -7.21 -15.97
C ARG A 94 -13.10 -8.01 -14.70
N GLN A 95 -13.43 -9.29 -14.87
CA GLN A 95 -13.45 -10.26 -13.78
C GLN A 95 -12.04 -10.77 -13.48
N VAL A 96 -11.71 -10.83 -12.19
CA VAL A 96 -10.47 -11.40 -11.65
C VAL A 96 -10.78 -12.21 -10.40
N TRP A 97 -9.82 -13.00 -9.95
CA TRP A 97 -9.97 -13.80 -8.73
C TRP A 97 -8.91 -13.41 -7.71
N ILE A 98 -9.32 -13.34 -6.44
CA ILE A 98 -8.41 -13.12 -5.33
C ILE A 98 -8.44 -14.25 -4.33
N LYS A 99 -7.32 -14.43 -3.63
CA LYS A 99 -7.21 -15.35 -2.48
C LYS A 99 -6.54 -14.62 -1.32
N MET A 100 -7.24 -14.49 -0.19
CA MET A 100 -6.82 -13.62 0.92
C MET A 100 -7.50 -13.98 2.26
N PRO A 101 -7.03 -13.46 3.41
CA PRO A 101 -5.79 -12.71 3.60
C PRO A 101 -4.57 -13.62 3.82
N TYR A 102 -3.39 -13.10 3.50
CA TYR A 102 -2.09 -13.73 3.72
C TYR A 102 -1.09 -12.75 4.35
N GLY A 103 -0.03 -13.30 4.92
CA GLY A 103 1.10 -12.55 5.44
C GLY A 103 1.00 -12.24 6.93
N ASP A 104 2.18 -12.21 7.55
CA ASP A 104 2.38 -11.92 8.98
C ASP A 104 2.99 -10.54 9.21
N PHE A 105 3.33 -9.81 8.15
CA PHE A 105 3.71 -8.40 8.24
C PHE A 105 2.48 -7.57 8.61
N VAL A 106 2.34 -7.28 9.90
CA VAL A 106 1.23 -6.51 10.45
C VAL A 106 1.78 -5.36 11.28
N VAL A 107 1.21 -4.17 11.08
CA VAL A 107 1.60 -2.97 11.82
C VAL A 107 0.79 -2.91 13.11
N ASP A 108 1.35 -3.47 14.19
CA ASP A 108 0.71 -3.62 15.51
C ASP A 108 1.61 -3.27 16.70
N GLY A 109 2.75 -2.62 16.46
CA GLY A 109 3.71 -2.24 17.49
C GLY A 109 3.09 -1.40 18.61
N GLU A 110 3.53 -1.65 19.83
CA GLU A 110 3.20 -0.83 20.99
C GLU A 110 4.09 0.43 21.01
N GLY A 111 3.54 1.59 21.38
CA GLY A 111 4.34 2.83 21.50
C GLY A 111 4.49 3.60 20.18
N GLU A 112 5.65 4.19 19.90
CA GLU A 112 5.83 4.99 18.68
C GLU A 112 6.01 4.07 17.46
N ILE A 113 5.30 4.33 16.36
CA ILE A 113 5.40 3.56 15.12
C ILE A 113 6.17 4.38 14.09
N VAL A 114 7.19 3.77 13.47
CA VAL A 114 7.98 4.39 12.42
C VAL A 114 7.88 3.55 11.15
N LEU A 115 7.35 4.16 10.10
CA LEU A 115 7.08 3.54 8.81
C LEU A 115 8.07 4.10 7.80
N ILE A 116 8.78 3.24 7.09
CA ILE A 116 9.79 3.62 6.10
C ILE A 116 9.46 2.93 4.79
N ALA A 117 8.97 3.71 3.83
CA ALA A 117 8.52 3.22 2.55
C ALA A 117 9.33 3.74 1.37
N GLY A 118 9.63 2.86 0.42
CA GLY A 118 10.14 3.20 -0.90
C GLY A 118 9.20 2.71 -2.00
N GLY A 119 8.85 3.59 -2.95
CA GLY A 119 8.02 3.23 -4.11
C GLY A 119 6.67 2.58 -3.73
N THR A 120 6.35 1.42 -4.31
CA THR A 120 5.09 0.72 -4.04
C THR A 120 5.02 0.09 -2.64
N GLY A 121 6.13 0.04 -1.89
CA GLY A 121 6.17 -0.48 -0.52
C GLY A 121 5.27 0.28 0.45
N VAL A 122 4.92 1.53 0.14
CA VAL A 122 3.99 2.36 0.94
C VAL A 122 2.58 1.77 1.07
N THR A 123 2.19 0.86 0.17
CA THR A 123 0.87 0.23 0.15
C THR A 123 0.53 -0.47 1.46
N ALA A 124 1.49 -1.18 2.07
CA ALA A 124 1.29 -1.86 3.35
C ALA A 124 0.97 -0.88 4.50
N PHE A 125 1.50 0.34 4.42
CA PHE A 125 1.33 1.38 5.43
C PHE A 125 0.09 2.23 5.19
N THR A 126 -0.30 2.43 3.93
CA THR A 126 -1.51 3.20 3.60
C THR A 126 -2.76 2.52 4.20
N ALA A 127 -2.84 1.19 4.11
CA ALA A 127 -3.91 0.44 4.77
C ALA A 127 -3.92 0.64 6.30
N PHE A 128 -2.75 0.75 6.93
CA PHE A 128 -2.65 1.02 8.37
C PHE A 128 -3.16 2.43 8.70
N LEU A 129 -2.71 3.44 7.96
CA LEU A 129 -3.10 4.84 8.19
C LEU A 129 -4.61 5.08 7.98
N GLU A 130 -5.20 4.43 6.97
CA GLU A 130 -6.65 4.48 6.73
C GLU A 130 -7.46 3.77 7.84
N ASP A 131 -6.87 2.80 8.54
CA ASP A 131 -7.51 2.09 9.67
C ASP A 131 -7.46 2.85 10.99
N LEU A 132 -6.55 3.83 11.11
CA LEU A 132 -6.37 4.58 12.36
C LEU A 132 -7.60 5.42 12.68
N ALA A 133 -8.14 5.28 13.89
CA ALA A 133 -9.13 6.20 14.43
C ALA A 133 -8.50 7.58 14.70
N ALA A 134 -9.28 8.66 14.54
CA ALA A 134 -8.81 10.03 14.77
C ALA A 134 -8.40 10.28 16.23
N GLU A 135 -9.01 9.55 17.16
CA GLU A 135 -8.77 9.63 18.60
C GLU A 135 -7.49 8.89 19.03
N ARG A 136 -6.89 8.07 18.14
CA ARG A 136 -5.68 7.32 18.47
C ARG A 136 -4.54 8.29 18.77
N ARG A 137 -4.01 8.22 19.99
CA ARG A 137 -2.91 9.09 20.47
C ARG A 137 -1.53 8.50 20.24
N GLN A 138 -1.45 7.37 19.56
CA GLN A 138 -0.19 6.70 19.29
C GLN A 138 0.59 7.48 18.22
N PRO A 139 1.84 7.92 18.51
CA PRO A 139 2.66 8.61 17.54
C PRO A 139 2.99 7.71 16.34
N VAL A 140 2.81 8.24 15.14
CA VAL A 140 3.16 7.56 13.89
C VAL A 140 4.02 8.50 13.05
N THR A 141 5.18 8.04 12.62
CA THR A 141 6.04 8.78 11.70
C THR A 141 6.19 7.98 10.41
N LEU A 142 5.90 8.58 9.26
CA LEU A 142 6.08 7.99 7.94
C LEU A 142 7.18 8.72 7.16
N ALA A 143 8.17 7.96 6.73
CA ALA A 143 9.12 8.33 5.69
C ALA A 143 8.69 7.68 4.38
N TYR A 144 8.44 8.46 3.33
CA TYR A 144 8.07 7.91 2.02
C TYR A 144 8.94 8.50 0.90
N GLY A 145 9.73 7.64 0.27
CA GLY A 145 10.62 7.99 -0.84
C GLY A 145 10.19 7.41 -2.18
N ALA A 146 10.41 8.17 -3.24
CA ALA A 146 10.28 7.73 -4.62
C ALA A 146 11.41 8.30 -5.50
N ARG A 147 11.49 7.86 -6.76
CA ARG A 147 12.50 8.39 -7.71
C ARG A 147 12.19 9.85 -8.07
N THR A 148 10.95 10.17 -8.40
CA THR A 148 10.45 11.51 -8.70
C THR A 148 9.29 11.86 -7.77
N SER A 149 8.97 13.14 -7.65
CA SER A 149 7.79 13.65 -6.92
C SER A 149 6.48 13.00 -7.38
N ASP A 150 6.28 12.84 -8.69
CA ASP A 150 5.10 12.25 -9.32
C ASP A 150 4.89 10.77 -8.92
N LEU A 151 5.96 10.07 -8.55
CA LEU A 151 5.93 8.68 -8.11
C LEU A 151 5.68 8.53 -6.60
N LEU A 152 5.39 9.62 -5.89
CA LEU A 152 4.77 9.57 -4.56
C LEU A 152 3.26 9.28 -4.68
N ILE A 153 2.93 8.13 -5.29
CA ILE A 153 1.60 7.76 -5.80
C ILE A 153 0.48 7.69 -4.74
N TYR A 154 0.83 7.71 -3.46
CA TYR A 154 -0.09 7.72 -2.32
C TYR A 154 -0.07 9.03 -1.51
N ARG A 155 0.64 10.06 -1.96
CA ARG A 155 0.77 11.35 -1.25
C ARG A 155 -0.58 11.94 -0.87
N ASP A 156 -1.53 11.99 -1.80
CA ASP A 156 -2.85 12.55 -1.53
C ASP A 156 -3.62 11.78 -0.45
N VAL A 157 -3.51 10.45 -0.45
CA VAL A 157 -4.14 9.58 0.57
C VAL A 157 -3.48 9.80 1.93
N ILE A 158 -2.16 9.91 1.96
CA ILE A 158 -1.37 10.13 3.17
C ILE A 158 -1.65 11.53 3.73
N ASP A 159 -1.69 12.56 2.90
CA ASP A 159 -2.00 13.93 3.28
C ASP A 159 -3.42 14.04 3.85
N ALA A 160 -4.40 13.35 3.25
CA ALA A 160 -5.75 13.24 3.79
C ALA A 160 -5.78 12.54 5.16
N CYS A 161 -4.94 11.51 5.37
CA CYS A 161 -4.78 10.88 6.67
C CYS A 161 -4.11 11.83 7.68
N ALA A 162 -3.07 12.57 7.28
CA ALA A 162 -2.37 13.52 8.15
C ALA A 162 -3.28 14.66 8.60
N ALA A 163 -4.20 15.13 7.75
CA ALA A 163 -5.20 16.11 8.12
C ALA A 163 -6.18 15.61 9.21
N ARG A 164 -6.40 14.28 9.29
CA ARG A 164 -7.32 13.64 10.24
C ARG A 164 -6.62 13.12 11.50
N LEU A 165 -5.33 12.80 11.42
CA LEU A 165 -4.55 12.14 12.46
C LEU A 165 -3.51 13.10 13.05
N PRO A 166 -3.77 13.73 14.21
CA PRO A 166 -2.90 14.78 14.77
C PRO A 166 -1.52 14.26 15.21
N GLU A 167 -1.39 12.96 15.45
CA GLU A 167 -0.14 12.30 15.85
C GLU A 167 0.61 11.67 14.67
N LEU A 168 0.13 11.85 13.43
CA LEU A 168 0.82 11.42 12.22
C LEU A 168 1.78 12.51 11.72
N ARG A 169 3.05 12.18 11.63
CA ARG A 169 4.09 13.00 10.99
C ARG A 169 4.54 12.33 9.70
N VAL A 170 4.70 13.11 8.64
CA VAL A 170 5.08 12.59 7.33
C VAL A 170 6.22 13.42 6.76
N ALA A 171 7.22 12.75 6.18
CA ALA A 171 8.21 13.40 5.35
C ALA A 171 8.40 12.62 4.03
N TYR A 172 8.36 13.37 2.94
CA TYR A 172 8.44 12.86 1.58
C TYR A 172 9.84 13.07 1.00
N PHE A 173 10.31 12.12 0.20
CA PHE A 173 11.62 12.15 -0.45
C PHE A 173 11.48 11.86 -1.94
N ALA A 174 12.20 12.62 -2.75
CA ALA A 174 12.35 12.35 -4.17
C ALA A 174 13.82 12.50 -4.58
N GLU A 175 14.37 11.51 -5.28
CA GLU A 175 15.76 11.56 -5.75
C GLU A 175 15.96 12.71 -6.76
N GLU A 176 14.99 12.86 -7.65
CA GLU A 176 14.93 13.90 -8.66
C GLU A 176 13.82 14.90 -8.31
N ILE A 177 14.19 16.19 -8.20
CA ILE A 177 13.27 17.30 -7.98
C ILE A 177 13.53 18.39 -9.02
N GLY A 178 12.47 18.86 -9.69
CA GLY A 178 12.48 19.91 -10.69
C GLY A 178 11.73 21.19 -10.27
N PRO A 179 11.81 22.27 -11.08
CA PRO A 179 11.23 23.59 -10.75
C PRO A 179 9.70 23.65 -10.57
N GLY A 180 8.97 22.58 -10.92
CA GLY A 180 7.51 22.49 -10.80
C GLY A 180 7.02 21.60 -9.65
N ASP A 181 7.93 21.02 -8.87
CA ASP A 181 7.57 20.03 -7.87
C ASP A 181 6.94 20.64 -6.61
N PRO A 182 6.07 19.88 -5.92
CA PRO A 182 5.48 20.34 -4.67
C PRO A 182 6.54 20.68 -3.60
N ALA A 183 6.30 21.77 -2.88
CA ALA A 183 7.09 22.10 -1.70
C ALA A 183 6.97 21.02 -0.60
N GLY A 184 7.97 20.96 0.28
CA GLY A 184 7.97 20.01 1.41
C GLY A 184 8.44 18.59 1.06
N ILE A 185 8.98 18.38 -0.15
CA ILE A 185 9.65 17.14 -0.54
C ILE A 185 11.17 17.32 -0.37
N HIS A 186 11.79 16.42 0.38
CA HIS A 186 13.23 16.40 0.56
C HIS A 186 13.92 15.81 -0.67
N ARG A 187 14.93 16.52 -1.19
CA ARG A 187 15.72 16.05 -2.33
C ARG A 187 16.71 14.96 -1.93
N GLY A 188 16.80 13.92 -2.76
CA GLY A 188 17.78 12.85 -2.66
C GLY A 188 17.20 11.55 -2.13
N ARG A 189 18.08 10.55 -1.99
CA ARG A 189 17.71 9.26 -1.39
C ARG A 189 17.22 9.46 0.04
N MET A 190 16.20 8.69 0.41
CA MET A 190 15.62 8.75 1.74
C MET A 190 16.70 8.52 2.80
N SER A 191 16.92 9.53 3.63
CA SER A 191 17.79 9.47 4.79
C SER A 191 16.93 9.41 6.02
N ILE A 192 17.26 8.54 6.96
CA ILE A 192 16.57 8.48 8.24
C ILE A 192 17.06 9.56 9.22
N ALA A 193 18.20 10.21 8.93
CA ALA A 193 18.78 11.22 9.83
C ALA A 193 17.86 12.41 10.13
N PRO A 194 17.12 12.98 9.14
CA PRO A 194 16.12 14.02 9.40
C PRO A 194 14.95 13.58 10.27
N PHE A 195 14.72 12.27 10.43
CA PHE A 195 13.61 11.73 11.22
C PHE A 195 13.95 11.54 12.69
N TRP A 196 15.23 11.42 13.05
CA TRP A 196 15.63 11.23 14.44
C TRP A 196 15.07 12.30 15.40
N PRO A 197 15.06 13.59 15.05
CA PRO A 197 14.45 14.61 15.90
C PRO A 197 12.91 14.54 15.98
N LEU A 198 12.26 13.84 15.05
CA LEU A 198 10.80 13.68 15.03
C LEU A 198 10.30 12.57 15.96
N LEU A 199 11.21 11.66 16.36
CA LEU A 199 10.88 10.53 17.24
C LEU A 199 10.91 10.96 18.70
N ARG A 200 9.86 10.60 19.44
CA ARG A 200 9.80 10.80 20.89
C ARG A 200 10.83 9.92 21.61
N SER A 201 11.05 8.69 21.12
CA SER A 201 12.05 7.78 21.68
C SER A 201 12.40 6.65 20.71
N VAL A 202 13.58 6.70 20.10
CA VAL A 202 14.11 5.63 19.22
C VAL A 202 14.06 4.25 19.88
N ALA A 203 14.43 4.15 21.16
CA ALA A 203 14.50 2.88 21.90
C ALA A 203 13.13 2.24 22.18
N ARG A 204 12.02 2.97 21.97
CA ARG A 204 10.65 2.50 22.20
C ARG A 204 9.82 2.53 20.92
N ALA A 205 10.47 2.83 19.79
CA ALA A 205 9.83 2.89 18.50
C ALA A 205 9.87 1.51 17.84
N THR A 206 8.76 1.09 17.24
CA THR A 206 8.71 -0.08 16.38
C THR A 206 8.86 0.37 14.93
N PHE A 207 9.89 -0.15 14.25
CA PHE A 207 10.21 0.21 12.87
C PHE A 207 9.64 -0.83 11.89
N TYR A 208 8.95 -0.35 10.87
CA TYR A 208 8.45 -1.14 9.76
C TYR A 208 9.03 -0.59 8.46
N LEU A 209 9.63 -1.47 7.66
CA LEU A 209 10.31 -1.10 6.41
C LEU A 209 9.71 -1.89 5.25
N ALA A 210 9.36 -1.19 4.17
CA ALA A 210 8.84 -1.80 2.95
C ALA A 210 9.29 -0.98 1.72
N GLY A 211 10.06 -1.60 0.84
CA GLY A 211 10.57 -0.92 -0.35
C GLY A 211 11.43 -1.83 -1.21
N PRO A 212 11.93 -1.31 -2.34
CA PRO A 212 12.85 -2.06 -3.18
C PRO A 212 14.16 -2.37 -2.42
N PRO A 213 14.87 -3.45 -2.80
CA PRO A 213 16.24 -3.65 -2.36
C PRO A 213 17.11 -2.45 -2.80
N PRO A 214 18.17 -2.14 -2.03
CA PRO A 214 19.08 -1.02 -2.33
C PRO A 214 19.87 -1.19 -3.64
#